data_AF-A0A0A1USY0-F1
#
_entry.id   AF-A0A0A1USY0-F1
#
_cell.length_a   1.000
_cell.length_b   1.000
_cell.length_c   1.000
_cell.angle_alpha   90.00
_cell.angle_beta   90.00
_cell.angle_gamma   90.00
#
_symmetry.space_group_name_H-M   'P 1'
#
loop_
_entity.id
_entity.type
_entity.pdbx_description
1 polymer ?
#
loop_
_entity_poly.entity_id
_entity_poly.type
_entity_poly.pdbx_seq_one_letter_code
_entity_poly.pdbx_strand_id
1 'polypeptide(L)'
;MGTDGHIPAPNQDAIESAKALYHTIRKAFPEAVTDFESKWTAWQEVCQGRTPWPSLDACTRTDEFEALKRLGPKILPLVVFKLATNADHNSYGVFLYNTMEKDLEYRGNPDEPLVSDEVLCRHGSQIVELNYKRNKMYQERVGLWKEYCDLHSIHASFSICCEGSDEYFDLVEMGPSIIAPLMVEYLNDQGGYWYEVLHDIVHGRNMGAYMVQRDILFDECCQYFNDGVDYDQAPKYIPNEWDEFFVNHKMSPRVWEHFRQMGR
;
A
#
# COMPACT_ATOMS: atom_id res chain seq x y z
N MET A 1 -45.41 1.67 0.63
CA MET A 1 -44.71 1.29 1.88
C MET A 1 -43.24 1.45 1.59
N GLY A 2 -42.66 2.58 2.03
CA GLY A 2 -41.23 2.79 1.91
C GLY A 2 -40.53 1.89 2.92
N THR A 3 -39.66 1.01 2.45
CA THR A 3 -38.63 0.44 3.31
C THR A 3 -37.75 1.60 3.73
N ASP A 4 -37.78 1.97 5.02
CA ASP A 4 -36.78 2.85 5.61
C ASP A 4 -35.41 2.32 5.21
N GLY A 5 -34.75 3.06 4.31
CA GLY A 5 -33.42 2.76 3.78
C GLY A 5 -32.38 3.01 4.86
N HIS A 6 -32.33 2.15 5.86
CA HIS A 6 -31.26 2.23 6.84
C HIS A 6 -29.97 1.84 6.11
N ILE A 7 -29.11 2.82 5.84
CA ILE A 7 -27.75 2.56 5.38
C ILE A 7 -27.11 1.66 6.44
N PRO A 8 -26.74 0.41 6.12
CA PRO A 8 -26.06 -0.42 7.09
C PRO A 8 -24.69 0.20 7.36
N ALA A 9 -24.46 0.53 8.63
CA ALA A 9 -23.13 0.87 9.10
C ALA A 9 -22.21 -0.35 8.89
N PRO A 10 -20.89 -0.15 8.69
CA PRO A 10 -19.96 -1.26 8.68
C PRO A 10 -20.04 -2.02 10.01
N ASN A 11 -19.78 -3.32 9.96
CA ASN A 11 -19.57 -4.15 11.13
C ASN A 11 -18.49 -3.54 12.02
N GLN A 12 -18.70 -3.61 13.33
CA GLN A 12 -17.76 -3.13 14.33
C GLN A 12 -16.36 -3.74 14.14
N ASP A 13 -16.25 -5.02 13.78
CA ASP A 13 -14.94 -5.65 13.54
C ASP A 13 -14.21 -5.02 12.35
N ALA A 14 -14.94 -4.61 11.31
CA ALA A 14 -14.36 -3.95 10.15
C ALA A 14 -13.84 -2.56 10.52
N ILE A 15 -14.60 -1.82 11.34
CA ILE A 15 -14.19 -0.52 11.89
C ILE A 15 -12.92 -0.68 12.74
N GLU A 16 -12.89 -1.64 13.66
CA GLU A 16 -11.73 -1.87 14.52
C GLU A 16 -10.51 -2.37 13.72
N SER A 17 -10.71 -3.19 12.69
CA SER A 17 -9.64 -3.59 11.77
C SER A 17 -9.02 -2.38 11.06
N ALA A 18 -9.84 -1.46 10.55
CA ALA A 18 -9.36 -0.25 9.88
C ALA A 18 -8.60 0.67 10.85
N LYS A 19 -9.12 0.85 12.08
CA LYS A 19 -8.43 1.60 13.15
C LYS A 19 -7.10 0.97 13.52
N ALA A 20 -7.06 -0.34 13.75
CA ALA A 20 -5.85 -1.05 14.13
C ALA A 20 -4.77 -0.91 13.05
N LEU A 21 -5.13 -1.09 11.78
CA LEU A 21 -4.20 -0.93 10.67
C LEU A 21 -3.70 0.52 10.56
N TYR A 22 -4.58 1.52 10.65
CA TYR A 22 -4.19 2.93 10.69
C TYR A 22 -3.20 3.23 11.81
N HIS A 23 -3.47 2.78 13.03
CA HIS A 23 -2.58 3.03 14.17
C HIS A 23 -1.22 2.33 14.04
N THR A 24 -1.20 1.12 13.47
CA THR A 24 0.03 0.41 13.14
C THR A 24 0.86 1.17 12.11
N ILE A 25 0.25 1.62 11.01
CA ILE A 25 0.92 2.42 9.98
C ILE A 25 1.41 3.75 10.58
N ARG A 26 0.58 4.46 11.35
CA ARG A 26 0.95 5.72 12.00
C ARG A 26 2.13 5.56 12.97
N LYS A 27 2.22 4.43 13.66
CA LYS A 27 3.34 4.14 14.55
C LYS A 27 4.63 3.90 13.77
N ALA A 28 4.54 3.19 12.64
CA ALA A 28 5.68 2.85 11.79
C ALA A 28 6.16 4.05 10.94
N PHE A 29 5.23 4.82 10.39
CA PHE A 29 5.45 5.88 9.40
C PHE A 29 4.64 7.14 9.77
N PRO A 30 4.98 7.82 10.88
CA PRO A 30 4.21 8.96 11.37
C PRO A 30 4.20 10.15 10.40
N GLU A 31 5.27 10.34 9.64
CA GLU A 31 5.41 11.43 8.66
C GLU A 31 4.47 11.21 7.47
N ALA A 32 4.45 9.99 6.89
CA ALA A 32 3.51 9.63 5.83
C ALA A 32 2.04 9.86 6.24
N VAL A 33 1.69 9.47 7.47
CA VAL A 33 0.32 9.67 7.99
C VAL A 33 0.05 11.16 8.22
N THR A 34 1.01 11.93 8.72
CA THR A 34 0.84 13.37 8.93
C THR A 34 0.64 14.11 7.61
N ASP A 35 1.40 13.77 6.57
CA ASP A 35 1.23 14.35 5.23
C ASP A 35 -0.15 14.01 4.66
N PHE A 36 -0.56 12.74 4.72
CA PHE A 36 -1.91 12.32 4.31
C PHE A 36 -3.00 13.10 5.06
N GLU A 37 -2.93 13.19 6.39
CA GLU A 37 -3.92 13.90 7.22
C GLU A 37 -4.01 15.38 6.86
N SER A 38 -2.88 16.02 6.57
CA SER A 38 -2.84 17.40 6.10
C SER A 38 -3.52 17.57 4.74
N LYS A 39 -3.19 16.71 3.76
CA LYS A 39 -3.80 16.76 2.42
C LYS A 39 -5.29 16.42 2.45
N TRP A 40 -5.68 15.43 3.26
CA TRP A 40 -7.07 15.05 3.47
C TRP A 40 -7.89 16.22 4.02
N THR A 41 -7.38 16.88 5.06
CA THR A 41 -8.05 18.04 5.67
C THR A 41 -8.24 19.17 4.67
N ALA A 42 -7.20 19.52 3.91
CA ALA A 42 -7.29 20.54 2.87
C ALA A 42 -8.34 20.20 1.79
N TRP A 43 -8.35 18.95 1.31
CA TRP A 43 -9.35 18.50 0.35
C TRP A 43 -10.77 18.52 0.94
N GLN A 44 -10.94 18.08 2.19
CA GLN A 44 -12.22 18.08 2.88
C GLN A 44 -12.80 19.49 3.05
N GLU A 45 -11.97 20.48 3.38
CA GLU A 45 -12.39 21.89 3.46
C GLU A 45 -12.91 22.41 2.11
N VAL A 46 -12.30 21.99 1.00
CA VAL A 46 -12.79 22.31 -0.34
C VAL A 46 -14.13 21.63 -0.59
N CYS A 47 -14.25 20.32 -0.34
CA CYS A 47 -15.50 19.57 -0.50
C CYS A 47 -16.67 20.21 0.28
N GLN A 48 -16.40 20.67 1.51
CA GLN A 48 -17.40 21.25 2.43
C GLN A 48 -17.55 22.77 2.28
N GLY A 49 -16.81 23.40 1.36
CA GLY A 49 -16.78 24.84 1.12
C GLY A 49 -18.08 25.46 0.59
N ARG A 50 -18.19 26.79 0.74
CA ARG A 50 -19.41 27.64 0.77
C ARG A 50 -20.32 27.69 -0.47
N THR A 51 -20.04 26.99 -1.56
CA THR A 51 -20.91 26.99 -2.75
C THR A 51 -21.48 25.60 -2.98
N PRO A 52 -22.80 25.46 -3.21
CA PRO A 52 -23.36 24.20 -3.66
C PRO A 52 -22.62 23.77 -4.91
N TRP A 53 -21.93 22.63 -4.84
CA TRP A 53 -21.29 22.07 -6.00
C TRP A 53 -22.34 21.74 -7.07
N PRO A 54 -22.01 21.92 -8.36
CA PRO A 54 -22.93 21.59 -9.44
C PRO A 54 -23.22 20.08 -9.54
N SER A 55 -22.35 19.25 -8.95
CA SER A 55 -22.47 17.79 -8.86
C SER A 55 -21.66 17.24 -7.69
N LEU A 56 -22.00 16.03 -7.24
CA LEU A 56 -21.35 15.34 -6.12
C LEU A 56 -19.84 15.09 -6.39
N ASP A 57 -19.48 14.84 -7.66
CA ASP A 57 -18.10 14.59 -8.08
C ASP A 57 -17.27 15.87 -8.31
N ALA A 58 -17.86 17.06 -8.20
CA ALA A 58 -17.15 18.29 -8.55
C ALA A 58 -15.90 18.51 -7.68
N CYS A 59 -15.92 18.05 -6.43
CA CYS A 59 -14.79 18.11 -5.51
C CYS A 59 -13.60 17.22 -5.92
N THR A 60 -13.78 16.31 -6.87
CA THR A 60 -12.72 15.45 -7.43
C THR A 60 -11.88 16.16 -8.51
N ARG A 61 -12.27 17.37 -8.92
CA ARG A 61 -11.60 18.15 -9.97
C ARG A 61 -10.71 19.26 -9.40
N THR A 62 -10.25 19.08 -8.16
CA THR A 62 -9.51 20.06 -7.38
C THR A 62 -8.04 19.68 -7.30
N ASP A 63 -7.16 20.66 -7.09
CA ASP A 63 -5.73 20.40 -6.95
C ASP A 63 -5.45 19.57 -5.68
N GLU A 64 -6.26 19.74 -4.64
CA GLU A 64 -6.21 18.99 -3.39
C GLU A 64 -6.57 17.51 -3.59
N PHE A 65 -7.56 17.20 -4.43
CA PHE A 65 -7.89 15.83 -4.80
C PHE A 65 -6.74 15.17 -5.59
N GLU A 66 -6.19 15.88 -6.58
CA GLU A 66 -5.07 15.36 -7.36
C GLU A 66 -3.80 15.17 -6.50
N ALA A 67 -3.57 16.02 -5.50
CA ALA A 67 -2.48 15.85 -4.54
C ALA A 67 -2.62 14.57 -3.71
N LEU A 68 -3.82 14.21 -3.26
CA LEU A 68 -4.08 12.92 -2.60
C LEU A 68 -3.91 11.75 -3.55
N LYS A 69 -4.45 11.86 -4.76
CA LYS A 69 -4.40 10.82 -5.79
C LYS A 69 -2.97 10.49 -6.24
N ARG A 70 -2.07 11.49 -6.27
CA ARG A 70 -0.63 11.29 -6.56
C ARG A 70 0.08 10.37 -5.57
N LEU A 71 -0.35 10.37 -4.31
CA LEU A 71 0.17 9.43 -3.32
C LEU A 71 -0.16 7.97 -3.70
N GLY A 72 -1.25 7.76 -4.44
CA GLY A 72 -1.63 6.48 -5.02
C GLY A 72 -2.07 5.42 -4.00
N PRO A 73 -2.07 4.13 -4.37
CA PRO A 73 -2.66 3.05 -3.56
C PRO A 73 -2.08 2.89 -2.16
N LYS A 74 -0.87 3.41 -1.88
CA LYS A 74 -0.23 3.31 -0.56
C LYS A 74 -1.00 4.02 0.56
N ILE A 75 -1.92 4.94 0.21
CA ILE A 75 -2.80 5.60 1.20
C ILE A 75 -4.16 4.93 1.36
N LEU A 76 -4.50 3.88 0.61
CA LEU A 76 -5.82 3.25 0.66
C LEU A 76 -6.25 2.84 2.09
N PRO A 77 -5.39 2.22 2.93
CA PRO A 77 -5.76 1.92 4.31
C PRO A 77 -6.12 3.15 5.16
N LEU A 78 -5.49 4.30 4.88
CA LEU A 78 -5.78 5.57 5.56
C LEU A 78 -7.14 6.13 5.10
N VAL A 79 -7.46 6.02 3.81
CA VAL A 79 -8.78 6.37 3.27
C VAL A 79 -9.87 5.49 3.87
N VAL A 80 -9.63 4.18 3.98
CA VAL A 80 -10.57 3.23 4.62
C VAL A 80 -10.82 3.60 6.08
N PHE A 81 -9.79 3.98 6.83
CA PHE A 81 -9.94 4.48 8.20
C PHE A 81 -10.80 5.74 8.29
N LYS A 82 -10.65 6.69 7.35
CA LYS A 82 -11.51 7.88 7.29
C LYS A 82 -12.97 7.51 7.07
N LEU A 83 -13.24 6.60 6.13
CA LEU A 83 -14.59 6.10 5.86
C LEU A 83 -15.19 5.39 7.08
N ALA A 84 -14.38 4.71 7.90
CA ALA A 84 -14.84 3.96 9.08
C ALA A 84 -15.15 4.81 10.33
N THR A 85 -14.59 6.03 10.46
CA THR A 85 -14.62 6.78 11.73
C THR A 85 -15.48 8.04 11.73
N ASN A 86 -15.88 8.55 10.57
CA ASN A 86 -16.83 9.66 10.44
C ASN A 86 -17.48 9.63 9.05
N ALA A 87 -18.24 8.56 8.78
CA ALA A 87 -18.76 8.25 7.44
C ALA A 87 -19.52 9.43 6.80
N ASP A 88 -20.35 10.14 7.57
CA ASP A 88 -21.14 11.27 7.07
C ASP A 88 -20.27 12.43 6.55
N HIS A 89 -19.12 12.68 7.18
CA HIS A 89 -18.22 13.77 6.79
C HIS A 89 -17.14 13.33 5.80
N ASN A 90 -16.86 12.04 5.73
CA ASN A 90 -15.77 11.45 4.93
C ASN A 90 -16.26 10.68 3.70
N SER A 91 -17.56 10.68 3.43
CA SER A 91 -18.22 9.91 2.36
C SER A 91 -17.64 10.19 0.96
N TYR A 92 -17.16 11.41 0.70
CA TYR A 92 -16.44 11.77 -0.53
C TYR A 92 -15.17 10.94 -0.76
N GLY A 93 -14.58 10.37 0.30
CA GLY A 93 -13.46 9.43 0.23
C GLY A 93 -13.68 8.24 -0.69
N VAL A 94 -14.94 7.87 -0.96
CA VAL A 94 -15.32 6.85 -1.94
C VAL A 94 -14.76 7.16 -3.32
N PHE A 95 -14.79 8.42 -3.76
CA PHE A 95 -14.24 8.82 -5.07
C PHE A 95 -12.73 8.60 -5.13
N LEU A 96 -12.02 9.01 -4.09
CA LEU A 96 -10.57 8.85 -4.00
C LEU A 96 -10.21 7.36 -3.99
N TYR A 97 -10.87 6.56 -3.15
CA TYR A 97 -10.65 5.12 -3.06
C TYR A 97 -10.87 4.42 -4.42
N ASN A 98 -12.04 4.63 -5.04
CA ASN A 98 -12.39 3.97 -6.31
C ASN A 98 -11.50 4.41 -7.48
N THR A 99 -10.91 5.61 -7.42
CA THR A 99 -9.95 6.08 -8.42
C THR A 99 -8.61 5.35 -8.33
N MET A 100 -8.19 4.94 -7.14
CA MET A 100 -6.88 4.33 -6.89
C MET A 100 -6.93 2.80 -6.81
N GLU A 101 -8.03 2.22 -6.32
CA GLU A 101 -8.23 0.77 -6.26
C GLU A 101 -8.30 0.20 -7.68
N LYS A 102 -7.48 -0.80 -7.99
CA LYS A 102 -7.44 -1.44 -9.32
C LYS A 102 -8.22 -2.74 -9.37
N ASP A 103 -8.35 -3.41 -8.24
CA ASP A 103 -9.07 -4.66 -8.11
C ASP A 103 -10.57 -4.40 -8.07
N LEU A 104 -11.27 -4.86 -9.10
CA LEU A 104 -12.70 -4.63 -9.28
C LEU A 104 -13.53 -5.28 -8.17
N GLU A 105 -13.05 -6.35 -7.54
CA GLU A 105 -13.75 -7.02 -6.44
C GLU A 105 -13.75 -6.19 -5.14
N TYR A 106 -12.79 -5.28 -5.02
CA TYR A 106 -12.60 -4.43 -3.84
C TYR A 106 -13.00 -2.97 -4.09
N ARG A 107 -13.49 -2.63 -5.28
CA ARG A 107 -14.15 -1.34 -5.53
C ARG A 107 -15.55 -1.36 -4.93
N GLY A 108 -15.97 -0.23 -4.35
CA GLY A 108 -17.38 -0.07 -3.96
C GLY A 108 -18.24 -0.07 -5.21
N ASN A 109 -18.95 -1.17 -5.47
CA ASN A 109 -19.62 -1.44 -6.75
C ASN A 109 -20.71 -0.40 -7.05
N PRO A 110 -20.60 0.40 -8.13
CA PRO A 110 -21.65 1.30 -8.59
C PRO A 110 -22.69 0.55 -9.41
N ASP A 111 -23.38 -0.42 -8.80
CA ASP A 111 -24.68 -0.84 -9.34
C ASP A 111 -25.68 0.34 -9.25
N GLU A 112 -25.46 1.23 -8.26
CA GLU A 112 -26.15 2.50 -8.12
C GLU A 112 -25.22 3.67 -8.48
N PRO A 113 -25.68 4.62 -9.30
CA PRO A 113 -24.90 5.82 -9.61
C PRO A 113 -24.75 6.68 -8.34
N LEU A 114 -23.56 7.23 -8.12
CA LEU A 114 -23.23 8.10 -6.97
C LEU A 114 -23.92 9.47 -7.09
N VAL A 115 -25.24 9.50 -6.88
CA VAL A 115 -26.10 10.67 -7.11
C VAL A 115 -26.55 11.36 -5.81
N SER A 116 -26.26 10.78 -4.64
CA SER A 116 -26.61 11.35 -3.34
C SER A 116 -25.59 11.00 -2.26
N ASP A 117 -25.53 11.81 -1.20
CA ASP A 117 -24.69 11.56 -0.03
C ASP A 117 -25.03 10.22 0.65
N GLU A 118 -26.31 9.82 0.64
CA GLU A 118 -26.75 8.55 1.20
C GLU A 118 -26.12 7.35 0.48
N VAL A 119 -26.06 7.42 -0.85
CA VAL A 119 -25.40 6.40 -1.68
C VAL A 119 -23.89 6.42 -1.39
N LEU A 120 -23.26 7.59 -1.27
CA LEU A 120 -21.84 7.66 -0.90
C LEU A 120 -21.56 7.01 0.47
N CYS A 121 -22.37 7.30 1.50
CA CYS A 121 -22.20 6.67 2.81
C CYS A 121 -22.32 5.14 2.74
N ARG A 122 -23.30 4.63 1.97
CA ARG A 122 -23.47 3.18 1.76
C ARG A 122 -22.27 2.54 1.07
N HIS A 123 -21.72 3.20 0.04
CA HIS A 123 -20.51 2.75 -0.64
C HIS A 123 -19.29 2.81 0.28
N GLY A 124 -19.19 3.86 1.11
CA GLY A 124 -18.17 3.97 2.14
C GLY A 124 -18.20 2.76 3.08
N SER A 125 -19.39 2.36 3.54
CA SER A 125 -19.55 1.17 4.37
C SER A 125 -19.12 -0.11 3.68
N GLN A 126 -19.49 -0.29 2.41
CA GLN A 126 -19.08 -1.45 1.62
C GLN A 126 -17.55 -1.52 1.44
N ILE A 127 -16.90 -0.39 1.15
CA ILE A 127 -15.44 -0.31 1.04
C ILE A 127 -14.77 -0.76 2.35
N VAL A 128 -15.28 -0.31 3.50
CA VAL A 128 -14.75 -0.70 4.82
C VAL A 128 -14.87 -2.22 5.03
N GLU A 129 -16.01 -2.82 4.68
CA GLU A 129 -16.23 -4.27 4.78
C GLU A 129 -15.34 -5.10 3.83
N LEU A 130 -15.20 -4.64 2.59
CA LEU A 130 -14.34 -5.30 1.60
C LEU A 130 -12.88 -5.27 2.06
N ASN A 131 -12.41 -4.14 2.59
CA ASN A 131 -11.05 -4.02 3.11
C ASN A 131 -10.81 -4.83 4.38
N TYR A 132 -11.84 -5.02 5.22
CA TYR A 132 -11.73 -5.95 6.34
C TYR A 132 -11.45 -7.39 5.89
N LYS A 133 -12.19 -7.86 4.87
CA LYS A 133 -11.95 -9.19 4.26
C LYS A 133 -10.56 -9.26 3.64
N ARG A 134 -10.16 -8.22 2.89
CA ARG A 134 -8.83 -8.14 2.28
C ARG A 134 -7.72 -8.22 3.32
N ASN A 135 -7.86 -7.48 4.41
CA ASN A 135 -6.87 -7.44 5.47
C ASN A 135 -6.71 -8.80 6.16
N LYS A 136 -7.80 -9.55 6.34
CA LYS A 136 -7.71 -10.94 6.84
C LYS A 136 -6.94 -11.85 5.89
N MET A 137 -7.27 -11.81 4.60
CA MET A 137 -6.59 -12.60 3.58
C MET A 137 -5.10 -12.22 3.48
N TYR A 138 -4.79 -10.92 3.59
CA TYR A 138 -3.43 -10.41 3.64
C TYR A 138 -2.66 -11.01 4.83
N GLN A 139 -3.22 -10.96 6.04
CA GLN A 139 -2.53 -11.50 7.22
C GLN A 139 -2.29 -13.01 7.14
N GLU A 140 -3.24 -13.76 6.58
CA GLU A 140 -3.08 -15.19 6.32
C GLU A 140 -1.94 -15.45 5.32
N ARG A 141 -1.95 -14.77 4.17
CA ARG A 141 -0.93 -14.92 3.12
C ARG A 141 0.47 -14.52 3.60
N VAL A 142 0.59 -13.42 4.34
CA VAL A 142 1.86 -13.00 4.95
C VAL A 142 2.37 -14.04 5.94
N GLY A 143 1.48 -14.63 6.74
CA GLY A 143 1.83 -15.70 7.68
C GLY A 143 2.38 -16.93 6.96
N LEU A 144 1.64 -17.42 5.97
CA LEU A 144 2.04 -18.59 5.16
C LEU A 144 3.37 -18.36 4.43
N TRP A 145 3.55 -17.18 3.85
CA TRP A 145 4.79 -16.83 3.15
C TRP A 145 5.99 -16.78 4.10
N LYS A 146 5.84 -16.18 5.30
CA LYS A 146 6.87 -16.18 6.34
C LYS A 146 7.23 -17.60 6.77
N GLU A 147 6.23 -18.44 7.05
CA GLU A 147 6.45 -19.85 7.42
C GLU A 147 7.20 -20.61 6.32
N TYR A 148 6.83 -20.39 5.05
CA TYR A 148 7.52 -20.98 3.91
C TYR A 148 8.99 -20.54 3.85
N CYS A 149 9.26 -19.25 4.00
CA CYS A 149 10.62 -18.70 4.00
C CYS A 149 11.46 -19.26 5.16
N ASP A 150 10.86 -19.36 6.35
CA ASP A 150 11.53 -19.86 7.57
C ASP A 150 11.88 -21.35 7.45
N LEU A 151 10.96 -22.17 6.93
CA LEU A 151 11.19 -23.60 6.66
C LEU A 151 12.37 -23.83 5.73
N HIS A 152 12.60 -22.88 4.81
CA HIS A 152 13.69 -22.94 3.85
C HIS A 152 14.89 -22.06 4.22
N SER A 153 14.93 -21.46 5.41
CA SER A 153 15.94 -20.49 5.85
C SER A 153 17.40 -20.93 5.63
N ILE A 154 17.71 -22.22 5.75
CA ILE A 154 19.06 -22.79 5.50
C ILE A 154 19.46 -22.70 4.02
N HIS A 155 18.48 -22.77 3.13
CA HIS A 155 18.64 -22.68 1.68
C HIS A 155 18.03 -21.40 1.09
N ALA A 156 17.50 -20.50 1.94
CA ALA A 156 16.63 -19.41 1.53
C ALA A 156 17.37 -18.47 0.61
N SER A 157 17.20 -18.72 -0.68
CA SER A 157 17.54 -17.83 -1.75
C SER A 157 16.27 -17.14 -2.22
N PHE A 158 16.45 -16.01 -2.91
CA PHE A 158 15.41 -15.37 -3.68
C PHE A 158 14.58 -16.38 -4.50
N SER A 159 15.22 -17.32 -5.19
CA SER A 159 14.54 -18.32 -6.01
C SER A 159 13.61 -19.25 -5.23
N ILE A 160 13.86 -19.49 -3.95
CA ILE A 160 12.99 -20.31 -3.11
C ILE A 160 11.84 -19.45 -2.56
N CYS A 161 12.17 -18.32 -1.93
CA CYS A 161 11.18 -17.50 -1.23
C CYS A 161 10.27 -16.70 -2.16
N CYS A 162 10.69 -16.43 -3.40
CA CYS A 162 9.90 -15.65 -4.36
C CYS A 162 9.46 -16.50 -5.56
N GLU A 163 10.41 -17.03 -6.35
CA GLU A 163 10.06 -17.73 -7.60
C GLU A 163 9.43 -19.12 -7.39
N GLY A 164 9.67 -19.74 -6.24
CA GLY A 164 9.23 -21.10 -5.90
C GLY A 164 8.06 -21.20 -4.92
N SER A 165 7.46 -20.06 -4.54
CA SER A 165 6.41 -19.99 -3.52
C SER A 165 5.10 -19.48 -4.12
N ASP A 166 4.05 -20.30 -4.04
CA ASP A 166 2.70 -19.87 -4.40
C ASP A 166 2.23 -18.74 -3.48
N GLU A 167 2.67 -18.74 -2.21
CA GLU A 167 2.37 -17.72 -1.21
C GLU A 167 2.94 -16.34 -1.59
N TYR A 168 4.11 -16.30 -2.24
CA TYR A 168 4.67 -15.06 -2.79
C TYR A 168 3.76 -14.50 -3.88
N PHE A 169 3.38 -15.33 -4.87
CA PHE A 169 2.51 -14.89 -5.97
C PHE A 169 1.13 -14.47 -5.47
N ASP A 170 0.60 -15.18 -4.48
CA ASP A 170 -0.63 -14.79 -3.78
C ASP A 170 -0.52 -13.38 -3.20
N LEU A 171 0.60 -12.98 -2.60
CA LEU A 171 0.80 -11.62 -2.12
C LEU A 171 0.88 -10.60 -3.26
N VAL A 172 1.61 -10.92 -4.33
CA VAL A 172 1.72 -10.03 -5.52
C VAL A 172 0.36 -9.80 -6.18
N GLU A 173 -0.46 -10.85 -6.30
CA GLU A 173 -1.81 -10.77 -6.88
C GLU A 173 -2.76 -9.87 -6.08
N MET A 174 -2.55 -9.67 -4.77
CA MET A 174 -3.35 -8.70 -3.98
C MET A 174 -3.13 -7.25 -4.43
N GLY A 175 -2.03 -6.99 -5.13
CA GLY A 175 -1.76 -5.72 -5.81
C GLY A 175 -1.47 -4.53 -4.88
N PRO A 176 -1.54 -3.30 -5.42
CA PRO A 176 -1.04 -2.09 -4.73
C PRO A 176 -1.73 -1.71 -3.42
N SER A 177 -2.89 -2.29 -3.14
CA SER A 177 -3.66 -2.01 -1.92
C SER A 177 -2.96 -2.44 -0.62
N ILE A 178 -2.07 -3.44 -0.71
CA ILE A 178 -1.35 -3.98 0.45
C ILE A 178 -0.01 -3.29 0.68
N ILE A 179 0.35 -2.26 -0.09
CA ILE A 179 1.66 -1.58 0.04
C ILE A 179 1.88 -1.04 1.46
N ALA A 180 0.88 -0.39 2.06
CA ALA A 180 1.03 0.18 3.40
C ALA A 180 1.27 -0.88 4.49
N PRO A 181 0.45 -1.94 4.62
CA PRO A 181 0.76 -3.00 5.57
C PRO A 181 2.06 -3.75 5.22
N LEU A 182 2.39 -3.94 3.93
CA LEU A 182 3.66 -4.54 3.51
C LEU A 182 4.88 -3.74 3.96
N MET A 183 4.82 -2.40 3.89
CA MET A 183 5.88 -1.54 4.41
C MET A 183 6.05 -1.65 5.93
N VAL A 184 4.97 -1.90 6.67
CA VAL A 184 5.05 -2.18 8.11
C VAL A 184 5.79 -3.50 8.36
N GLU A 185 5.49 -4.55 7.59
CA GLU A 185 6.22 -5.82 7.68
C GLU A 185 7.70 -5.64 7.35
N TYR A 186 8.02 -4.87 6.30
CA TYR A 186 9.40 -4.60 5.92
C TYR A 186 10.17 -3.82 7.00
N LEU A 187 9.52 -2.88 7.68
CA LEU A 187 10.12 -2.17 8.82
C LEU A 187 10.44 -3.12 9.97
N ASN A 188 9.57 -4.09 10.24
CA ASN A 188 9.75 -5.04 11.34
C ASN A 188 10.79 -6.14 11.02
N ASP A 189 10.93 -6.50 9.76
CA ASP A 189 11.87 -7.51 9.28
C ASP A 189 12.60 -7.02 8.01
N GLN A 190 13.66 -6.25 8.21
CA GLN A 190 14.50 -5.74 7.12
C GLN A 190 15.31 -6.84 6.42
N GLY A 191 15.42 -8.01 7.05
CA GLY A 191 16.13 -9.18 6.52
C GLY A 191 15.31 -10.02 5.55
N GLY A 192 13.99 -9.83 5.49
CA GLY A 192 13.10 -10.53 4.59
C GLY A 192 13.19 -10.10 3.13
N TYR A 193 12.41 -10.74 2.28
CA TYR A 193 12.31 -10.45 0.83
C TYR A 193 11.17 -9.47 0.51
N TRP A 194 10.75 -8.66 1.48
CA TRP A 194 9.61 -7.72 1.34
C TRP A 194 9.76 -6.76 0.16
N TYR A 195 10.99 -6.38 -0.14
CA TYR A 195 11.31 -5.51 -1.27
C TYR A 195 10.98 -6.13 -2.63
N GLU A 196 11.07 -7.45 -2.78
CA GLU A 196 10.69 -8.13 -4.04
C GLU A 196 9.18 -8.05 -4.22
N VAL A 197 8.42 -8.39 -3.16
CA VAL A 197 6.95 -8.30 -3.18
C VAL A 197 6.52 -6.86 -3.50
N LEU A 198 7.13 -5.87 -2.85
CA LEU A 198 6.84 -4.45 -3.08
C LEU A 198 7.16 -4.04 -4.53
N HIS A 199 8.32 -4.45 -5.03
CA HIS A 199 8.74 -4.08 -6.38
C HIS A 199 7.87 -4.73 -7.44
N ASP A 200 7.49 -6.00 -7.26
CA ASP A 200 6.64 -6.71 -8.22
C ASP A 200 5.22 -6.13 -8.24
N ILE A 201 4.68 -5.79 -7.06
CA ILE A 201 3.40 -5.07 -6.94
C ILE A 201 3.42 -3.71 -7.68
N VAL A 202 4.51 -2.95 -7.53
CA VAL A 202 4.57 -1.58 -8.07
C VAL A 202 4.95 -1.58 -9.55
N HIS A 203 5.91 -2.40 -9.96
CA HIS A 203 6.52 -2.38 -11.29
C HIS A 203 6.08 -3.53 -12.20
N GLY A 204 5.38 -4.54 -11.69
CA GLY A 204 4.89 -5.70 -12.45
C GLY A 204 6.01 -6.63 -12.93
N ARG A 205 7.13 -6.65 -12.21
CA ARG A 205 8.27 -7.52 -12.48
C ARG A 205 9.10 -7.71 -11.20
N ASN A 206 9.77 -8.85 -11.10
CA ASN A 206 10.79 -9.09 -10.08
C ASN A 206 11.87 -8.00 -10.11
N MET A 207 12.38 -7.64 -8.93
CA MET A 207 13.49 -6.71 -8.81
C MET A 207 14.79 -7.38 -9.26
N GLY A 208 14.95 -8.66 -8.90
CA GLY A 208 16.18 -9.41 -9.15
C GLY A 208 17.35 -8.82 -8.38
N ALA A 209 17.07 -8.21 -7.22
CA ALA A 209 18.12 -7.62 -6.41
C ALA A 209 18.87 -8.73 -5.67
N TYR A 210 20.18 -8.76 -5.87
CA TYR A 210 21.04 -9.61 -5.08
C TYR A 210 21.28 -8.94 -3.72
N MET A 211 21.49 -9.76 -2.70
CA MET A 211 21.44 -9.44 -1.26
C MET A 211 22.42 -8.34 -0.78
N VAL A 212 23.10 -7.62 -1.66
CA VAL A 212 24.24 -6.74 -1.36
C VAL A 212 23.81 -5.33 -0.92
N GLN A 213 22.64 -4.85 -1.35
CA GLN A 213 22.19 -3.46 -1.10
C GLN A 213 20.88 -3.38 -0.30
N ARG A 214 20.61 -4.36 0.56
CA ARG A 214 19.34 -4.46 1.30
C ARG A 214 19.02 -3.24 2.15
N ASP A 215 20.00 -2.72 2.89
CA ASP A 215 19.81 -1.56 3.76
C ASP A 215 19.53 -0.29 2.94
N ILE A 216 20.28 -0.09 1.85
CA ILE A 216 20.08 1.04 0.92
C ILE A 216 18.68 0.99 0.32
N LEU A 217 18.26 -0.20 -0.13
CA LEU A 217 16.95 -0.39 -0.72
C LEU A 217 15.83 -0.17 0.30
N PHE A 218 16.00 -0.62 1.54
CA PHE A 218 15.06 -0.35 2.61
C PHE A 218 14.93 1.15 2.88
N ASP A 219 16.05 1.88 2.96
CA ASP A 219 16.06 3.33 3.14
C ASP A 219 15.33 4.06 1.99
N GLU A 220 15.58 3.65 0.74
CA GLU A 220 14.87 4.20 -0.43
C GLU A 220 13.36 3.91 -0.39
N CYS A 221 12.95 2.71 0.01
CA CYS A 221 11.54 2.36 0.16
C CYS A 221 10.87 3.15 1.29
N CYS A 222 11.56 3.34 2.41
CA CYS A 222 11.09 4.18 3.51
C CYS A 222 10.94 5.64 3.08
N GLN A 223 11.92 6.17 2.35
CA GLN A 223 11.85 7.52 1.80
C GLN A 223 10.66 7.67 0.85
N TYR A 224 10.48 6.74 -0.08
CA TYR A 224 9.33 6.72 -0.99
C TYR A 224 7.98 6.68 -0.25
N PHE A 225 7.90 5.95 0.86
CA PHE A 225 6.68 5.88 1.65
C PHE A 225 6.43 7.15 2.47
N ASN A 226 7.48 7.76 3.05
CA ASN A 226 7.38 8.92 3.94
C ASN A 226 7.30 10.28 3.23
N ASP A 227 8.10 10.50 2.18
CA ASP A 227 8.36 11.85 1.64
C ASP A 227 7.21 12.41 0.77
N GLY A 228 6.03 11.80 0.83
CA GLY A 228 4.87 12.22 0.03
C GLY A 228 5.12 12.13 -1.48
N VAL A 229 6.12 11.35 -1.89
CA VAL A 229 6.53 11.19 -3.29
C VAL A 229 5.41 10.51 -4.07
N ASP A 230 5.24 10.89 -5.34
CA ASP A 230 4.28 10.29 -6.25
C ASP A 230 4.47 8.76 -6.34
N TYR A 231 3.36 8.03 -6.43
CA TYR A 231 3.34 6.56 -6.48
C TYR A 231 4.22 5.96 -7.59
N ASP A 232 4.32 6.64 -8.74
CA ASP A 232 5.09 6.18 -9.89
C ASP A 232 6.61 6.37 -9.76
N GLN A 233 7.06 7.02 -8.68
CA GLN A 233 8.48 7.22 -8.35
C GLN A 233 9.00 6.18 -7.36
N ALA A 234 8.31 5.05 -7.20
CA ALA A 234 8.80 3.97 -6.36
C ALA A 234 10.23 3.54 -6.75
N PRO A 235 11.09 3.21 -5.78
CA PRO A 235 12.48 2.87 -6.03
C PRO A 235 12.61 1.75 -7.05
N LYS A 236 13.62 1.88 -7.90
CA LYS A 236 14.02 0.85 -8.86
C LYS A 236 15.39 0.38 -8.47
N TYR A 237 15.58 -0.93 -8.45
CA TYR A 237 16.90 -1.48 -8.20
C TYR A 237 17.85 -1.20 -9.35
N ILE A 238 19.01 -0.65 -9.01
CA ILE A 238 20.12 -0.45 -9.94
C ILE A 238 21.25 -1.37 -9.47
N PRO A 239 21.51 -2.49 -10.17
CA PRO A 239 22.63 -3.37 -9.85
C PRO A 239 23.94 -2.61 -9.85
N ASN A 240 24.79 -2.88 -8.86
CA ASN A 240 26.13 -2.32 -8.75
C ASN A 240 27.21 -3.36 -9.11
N GLU A 241 28.48 -2.96 -9.01
CA GLU A 241 29.61 -3.82 -9.37
C GLU A 241 29.72 -5.10 -8.52
N TRP A 242 29.19 -5.09 -7.29
CA TRP A 242 29.14 -6.27 -6.44
C TRP A 242 28.05 -7.24 -6.90
N ASP A 243 26.89 -6.74 -7.32
CA ASP A 243 25.86 -7.58 -7.94
C ASP A 243 26.42 -8.29 -9.18
N GLU A 244 27.11 -7.56 -10.06
CA GLU A 244 27.73 -8.17 -11.24
C GLU A 244 28.78 -9.24 -10.87
N PHE A 245 29.53 -9.02 -9.78
CA PHE A 245 30.49 -10.00 -9.29
C PHE A 245 29.80 -11.26 -8.76
N PHE A 246 28.78 -11.15 -7.92
CA PHE A 246 28.11 -12.32 -7.35
C PHE A 246 27.34 -13.12 -8.42
N VAL A 247 26.83 -12.46 -9.45
CA VAL A 247 26.03 -13.09 -10.51
C VAL A 247 26.89 -13.66 -11.63
N ASN A 248 27.80 -12.84 -12.14
CA ASN A 248 28.54 -13.15 -13.38
C ASN A 248 30.01 -13.46 -13.10
N HIS A 249 30.44 -13.47 -11.84
CA HIS A 249 31.86 -13.53 -11.45
C HIS A 249 32.71 -12.45 -12.13
N LYS A 250 32.10 -11.31 -12.48
CA LYS A 250 32.79 -10.17 -13.08
C LYS A 250 33.50 -9.38 -11.99
N MET A 251 34.83 -9.45 -12.01
CA MET A 251 35.68 -8.76 -11.05
C MET A 251 35.89 -7.30 -11.50
N SER A 252 35.17 -6.36 -10.90
CA SER A 252 35.43 -4.93 -11.13
C SER A 252 36.72 -4.48 -10.40
N PRO A 253 37.32 -3.33 -10.78
CA PRO A 253 38.45 -2.77 -10.04
C PRO A 253 38.18 -2.53 -8.55
N ARG A 254 36.94 -2.13 -8.18
CA ARG A 254 36.57 -1.92 -6.77
C ARG A 254 36.44 -3.23 -6.01
N VAL A 255 35.80 -4.25 -6.60
CA VAL A 255 35.69 -5.59 -6.02
C VAL A 255 37.07 -6.21 -5.82
N TRP A 256 37.94 -6.08 -6.82
CA TRP A 256 39.31 -6.58 -6.75
C TRP A 256 40.13 -5.90 -5.63
N GLU A 257 40.03 -4.58 -5.51
CA GLU A 257 40.73 -3.82 -4.48
C GLU A 257 40.26 -4.21 -3.07
N HIS A 258 38.96 -4.47 -2.88
CA HIS A 258 38.42 -4.97 -1.61
C HIS A 258 39.03 -6.32 -1.20
N PHE A 259 39.08 -7.30 -2.11
CA PHE A 259 39.72 -8.60 -1.82
C PHE A 259 41.22 -8.47 -1.56
N ARG A 260 41.91 -7.56 -2.26
CA ARG A 260 43.33 -7.28 -2.01
C ARG A 260 43.58 -6.74 -0.60
N GLN A 261 42.66 -5.93 -0.08
CA GLN A 261 42.77 -5.38 1.27
C GLN A 261 42.45 -6.41 2.36
N MET A 262 41.50 -7.33 2.13
CA MET A 262 41.20 -8.40 3.09
C MET A 262 42.28 -9.50 3.17
N GLY A 263 43.09 -9.64 2.11
CA GLY A 263 44.21 -10.60 2.07
C GLY A 263 45.51 -10.11 2.73
N ARG A 264 45.49 -8.95 3.39
CA ARG A 264 46.62 -8.38 4.15
C ARG A 264 46.33 -8.41 5.64
#